data_AF-A0A3A9ZET9-F1
#
_entry.id   AF-A0A3A9ZET9-F1
#
_cell.length_a   1.000
_cell.length_b   1.000
_cell.length_c   1.000
_cell.angle_alpha   90.00
_cell.angle_beta   90.00
_cell.angle_gamma   90.00
#
_symmetry.space_group_name_H-M   'P 1'
#
loop_
_entity.id
_entity.type
_entity.pdbx_description
1 polymer ?
#
loop_
_entity_poly.entity_id
_entity_poly.type
_entity_poly.pdbx_seq_one_letter_code
_entity_poly.pdbx_strand_id
1 'polypeptide(L)'
;MNVREVSPLDTTWEQDHARYRVYFWDVAAMASDEYEVLGEVDVEEVLAWASRYAAERGWSYTVYALALDNGRPGLIRLAGVLGDPFA
;
A
#
# COMPACT_ATOMS: atom_id res chain seq x y z
N MET A 1 -12.56 6.97 -13.81
CA MET A 1 -12.38 5.51 -13.93
C MET A 1 -12.71 5.12 -15.37
N ASN A 2 -11.84 4.36 -16.03
CA ASN A 2 -12.09 3.81 -17.37
C ASN A 2 -11.95 2.29 -17.26
N VAL A 3 -12.95 1.53 -17.70
CA VAL A 3 -13.08 0.09 -17.43
C VAL A 3 -13.29 -0.65 -18.74
N ARG A 4 -12.61 -1.79 -18.92
CA ARG A 4 -12.81 -2.70 -20.04
C ARG A 4 -12.95 -4.13 -19.53
N GLU A 5 -13.61 -4.97 -20.31
CA GLU A 5 -13.62 -6.41 -20.11
C GLU A 5 -12.22 -7.00 -20.39
N VAL A 6 -11.85 -8.01 -19.61
CA VAL A 6 -10.58 -8.73 -19.69
C VAL A 6 -10.85 -10.23 -19.69
N SER A 7 -10.01 -11.00 -20.37
CA SER A 7 -10.04 -12.47 -20.28
C SER A 7 -8.98 -12.88 -19.27
N PRO A 8 -9.26 -13.74 -18.28
CA PRO A 8 -8.23 -14.21 -17.35
C PRO A 8 -7.02 -14.85 -18.03
N LEU A 9 -7.19 -15.33 -19.27
CA LEU A 9 -6.10 -15.88 -20.10
C LEU A 9 -5.09 -14.80 -20.58
N ASP A 10 -5.37 -13.52 -20.38
CA ASP A 10 -4.45 -12.41 -20.69
C ASP A 10 -3.39 -12.17 -19.59
N THR A 11 -3.49 -12.90 -18.48
CA THR A 11 -2.62 -12.79 -17.32
C THR A 11 -1.80 -14.08 -17.15
N THR A 12 -0.49 -13.95 -16.96
CA THR A 12 0.44 -15.10 -16.96
C THR A 12 0.82 -15.60 -15.56
N TRP A 13 0.44 -14.88 -14.51
CA TRP A 13 0.73 -15.23 -13.13
C TRP A 13 -0.29 -14.58 -12.19
N GLU A 14 -0.54 -15.22 -11.06
CA GLU A 14 -1.40 -14.73 -9.99
C GLU A 14 -0.74 -15.03 -8.64
N GLN A 15 -1.05 -14.20 -7.64
CA GLN A 15 -0.67 -14.42 -6.26
C GLN A 15 -1.86 -14.05 -5.37
N ASP A 16 -2.27 -14.98 -4.51
CA ASP A 16 -3.46 -14.82 -3.65
C ASP A 16 -3.30 -13.67 -2.65
N HIS A 17 -2.09 -13.51 -2.10
CA HIS A 17 -1.80 -12.49 -1.09
C HIS A 17 -0.52 -11.73 -1.42
N ALA A 18 -0.61 -10.41 -1.48
CA ALA A 18 0.57 -9.54 -1.52
C ALA A 18 1.10 -9.30 -0.10
N ARG A 19 2.40 -9.01 0.01
CA ARG A 19 2.95 -8.36 1.20
C ARG A 19 2.71 -6.87 1.10
N TYR A 20 2.31 -6.23 2.19
CA TYR A 20 2.02 -4.79 2.19
C TYR A 20 3.07 -3.99 2.96
N ARG A 21 3.40 -2.81 2.46
CA ARG A 21 4.12 -1.77 3.21
C ARG A 21 3.16 -0.64 3.54
N VAL A 22 3.16 -0.20 4.79
CA VAL A 22 2.35 0.92 5.24
C VAL A 22 3.25 1.93 5.92
N TYR A 23 3.29 3.13 5.37
CA TYR A 23 4.06 4.25 5.90
C TYR A 23 3.09 5.28 6.45
N PHE A 24 3.31 5.71 7.68
CA PHE A 24 2.59 6.80 8.31
C PHE A 24 3.49 8.02 8.39
N TRP A 25 2.91 9.19 8.17
CA TRP A 25 3.65 10.44 8.08
C TRP A 25 3.12 11.43 9.10
N ASP A 26 3.97 11.74 10.08
CA ASP A 26 3.81 12.89 10.95
C ASP A 26 4.47 14.10 10.31
N VAL A 27 3.70 14.86 9.53
CA VAL A 27 4.20 16.05 8.82
C VAL A 27 4.62 17.14 9.80
N ALA A 28 3.95 17.24 10.96
CA ALA A 28 4.28 18.25 11.97
C ALA A 28 5.63 17.95 12.63
N ALA A 29 5.93 16.67 12.88
CA ALA A 29 7.19 16.23 13.46
C ALA A 29 8.30 15.93 12.42
N MET A 30 7.99 15.99 11.12
CA MET A 30 8.87 15.54 10.03
C MET A 30 9.40 14.12 10.26
N ALA A 31 8.51 13.21 10.66
CA ALA A 31 8.85 11.83 11.00
C ALA A 31 7.96 10.82 10.26
N SER A 32 8.49 9.60 10.08
CA SER A 32 7.77 8.46 9.52
C SER A 32 7.80 7.25 10.46
N ASP A 33 6.70 6.50 10.46
CA ASP A 33 6.62 5.16 11.03
C ASP A 33 6.27 4.16 9.92
N GLU A 34 7.07 3.10 9.80
CA GLU A 34 7.07 2.22 8.63
C GLU A 34 6.85 0.76 9.04
N TYR A 35 5.86 0.11 8.41
CA TYR A 35 5.45 -1.26 8.75
C TYR A 35 5.41 -2.18 7.53
N GLU A 36 5.71 -3.47 7.75
CA GLU A 36 5.40 -4.56 6.82
C GLU A 36 4.29 -5.41 7.42
N VAL A 37 3.27 -5.71 6.64
CA VAL A 37 2.21 -6.65 7.03
C VAL A 37 2.63 -8.06 6.61
N LEU A 38 2.84 -8.93 7.61
CA LEU A 38 3.40 -10.26 7.41
C LEU A 38 2.34 -11.37 7.28
N GLY A 39 1.10 -11.09 7.64
CA GLY A 39 -0.01 -12.05 7.55
C GLY A 39 -0.58 -12.17 6.14
N GLU A 40 -1.29 -13.26 5.89
CA GLU A 40 -2.22 -13.38 4.76
C GLU A 40 -3.45 -12.55 5.10
N VAL A 41 -3.54 -11.36 4.50
CA VAL A 41 -4.55 -10.35 4.81
C VAL A 41 -5.05 -9.73 3.53
N ASP A 42 -6.35 -9.45 3.47
CA ASP A 42 -6.96 -8.78 2.34
C ASP A 42 -6.63 -7.28 2.33
N VAL A 43 -6.54 -6.72 1.11
CA VAL A 43 -6.24 -5.30 0.93
C VAL A 43 -7.23 -4.39 1.69
N GLU A 44 -8.49 -4.79 1.79
CA GLU A 44 -9.52 -4.02 2.49
C GLU A 44 -9.23 -3.89 3.98
N GLU A 45 -8.72 -4.95 4.61
CA GLU A 45 -8.37 -4.93 6.04
C GLU A 45 -7.14 -4.05 6.29
N VAL A 46 -6.12 -4.11 5.43
CA VAL A 46 -4.94 -3.24 5.51
C VAL A 46 -5.34 -1.77 5.37
N LEU A 47 -6.21 -1.46 4.41
CA LEU A 47 -6.69 -0.09 4.18
C LEU A 47 -7.52 0.43 5.36
N ALA A 48 -8.41 -0.40 5.92
CA ALA A 48 -9.21 -0.05 7.07
C ALA A 48 -8.35 0.21 8.31
N TRP A 49 -7.35 -0.66 8.56
CA TRP A 49 -6.39 -0.48 9.63
C TRP A 49 -5.58 0.81 9.47
N ALA A 50 -4.98 1.04 8.30
CA ALA A 50 -4.15 2.20 8.04
C ALA A 50 -4.94 3.51 8.19
N SER A 51 -6.16 3.56 7.64
CA SER A 51 -7.03 4.74 7.74
C SER A 51 -7.35 5.07 9.21
N ARG A 52 -7.75 4.06 10.01
CA ARG A 52 -8.05 4.25 11.43
C ARG A 52 -6.81 4.69 12.22
N TYR A 53 -5.69 4.01 12.02
CA TYR A 53 -4.45 4.27 12.76
C TYR A 53 -3.95 5.71 12.53
N ALA A 54 -3.99 6.16 11.28
CA ALA A 54 -3.60 7.52 10.89
C ALA A 54 -4.56 8.56 11.47
N ALA A 55 -5.88 8.33 11.37
CA ALA A 55 -6.89 9.25 11.87
C ALA A 55 -6.79 9.47 13.39
N GLU A 56 -6.53 8.42 14.17
CA GLU A 56 -6.33 8.50 15.63
C GLU A 56 -5.14 9.40 16.03
N ARG A 57 -4.19 9.63 15.12
CA ARG A 57 -2.95 10.41 15.36
C ARG A 57 -2.91 11.75 14.63
N GLY A 58 -3.89 12.03 13.77
CA GLY A 58 -3.84 13.17 12.86
C GLY A 58 -2.72 13.07 11.81
N TRP A 59 -2.30 11.85 11.48
CA TRP A 59 -1.25 11.58 10.50
C TRP A 59 -1.83 11.32 9.12
N SER A 60 -0.97 11.38 8.11
CA SER A 60 -1.28 10.83 6.78
C SER A 60 -0.64 9.46 6.62
N TYR A 61 -1.01 8.73 5.57
CA TYR A 61 -0.43 7.42 5.31
C TYR A 61 -0.26 7.16 3.81
N THR A 62 0.57 6.18 3.47
CA THR A 62 0.65 5.56 2.15
C THR A 62 0.70 4.05 2.28
N VAL A 63 -0.13 3.33 1.51
CA VAL A 63 -0.14 1.86 1.45
C VAL A 63 0.40 1.41 0.10
N TYR A 64 1.30 0.44 0.14
CA TYR A 64 1.88 -0.21 -1.04
C TYR A 64 1.69 -1.74 -0.98
N ALA A 65 1.49 -2.36 -2.14
CA ALA A 65 1.80 -3.77 -2.32
C ALA A 65 3.27 -3.92 -2.73
N LEU A 66 3.97 -4.86 -2.11
CA LEU A 66 5.28 -5.31 -2.57
C LEU A 66 5.09 -6.18 -3.81
N ALA A 67 5.78 -5.83 -4.89
CA ALA A 67 5.86 -6.60 -6.11
C ALA A 67 7.32 -6.93 -6.40
N LEU A 68 7.56 -8.04 -7.11
CA LEU A 68 8.90 -8.37 -7.62
C LEU A 68 8.95 -8.07 -9.11
N ASP A 69 9.95 -7.30 -9.54
CA ASP A 69 10.30 -7.09 -10.95
C ASP A 69 11.69 -7.69 -11.21
N ASN A 70 11.75 -8.76 -12.02
CA ASN A 70 12.99 -9.49 -12.30
C ASN A 70 13.78 -9.88 -11.02
N GLY A 71 13.06 -10.30 -9.98
CA GLY A 71 13.61 -10.67 -8.68
C GLY A 71 14.00 -9.48 -7.77
N ARG A 72 13.77 -8.24 -8.20
CA ARG A 72 14.03 -7.04 -7.40
C ARG A 72 12.74 -6.55 -6.74
N PRO A 73 12.75 -6.22 -5.44
CA PRO A 73 11.57 -5.70 -4.77
C PRO A 73 11.23 -4.29 -5.27
N GLY A 74 9.95 -4.08 -5.57
CA GLY A 74 9.34 -2.81 -5.93
C GLY A 74 8.02 -2.61 -5.19
N LEU A 75 7.50 -1.39 -5.22
CA LEU A 75 6.28 -1.02 -4.51
C LEU A 75 5.24 -0.47 -5.50
N ILE A 76 4.02 -0.99 -5.43
CA ILE A 76 2.86 -0.51 -6.16
C ILE A 76 1.97 0.23 -5.17
N ARG A 77 1.76 1.53 -5.36
CA ARG A 77 0.91 2.33 -4.47
C ARG A 77 -0.55 1.92 -4.63
N LEU A 78 -1.20 1.65 -3.51
CA LEU A 78 -2.62 1.30 -3.43
C LEU A 78 -3.46 2.48 -2.96
N ALA A 79 -3.02 3.19 -1.91
CA ALA A 79 -3.78 4.29 -1.33
C ALA A 79 -2.89 5.29 -0.57
N GLY A 80 -3.48 6.42 -0.16
CA GLY A 80 -2.82 7.41 0.68
C GLY A 80 -2.21 8.58 -0.10
N VAL A 81 -1.29 9.31 0.53
CA VAL A 81 -0.64 10.48 -0.08
C VAL A 81 0.24 10.09 -1.28
N LEU A 82 0.47 11.04 -2.18
CA LEU A 82 1.26 10.86 -3.41
C LEU A 82 2.44 11.82 -3.39
N GLY A 83 3.62 11.32 -3.77
CA GLY A 83 4.85 12.11 -3.73
C GLY A 83 5.52 12.09 -2.36
N ASP A 84 6.43 13.05 -2.15
CA ASP A 84 7.12 13.25 -0.88
C ASP A 84 6.19 14.00 0.10
N PRO A 85 5.80 13.38 1.23
CA PRO A 85 4.91 14.00 2.20
C PRO A 85 5.57 15.10 3.04
N PHE A 86 6.88 15.28 2.93
CA PHE A 86 7.63 16.34 3.63
C PHE A 86 8.02 17.53 2.72
N ALA A 87 7.67 17.47 1.43
CA ALA A 87 8.03 18.48 0.43
C ALA A 87 7.10 19.69 0.38
#